data_AF-A0A3D0DCY4-F1
#
_entry.id   AF-A0A3D0DCY4-F1
#
_cell.length_a   1.000
_cell.length_b   1.000
_cell.length_c   1.000
_cell.angle_alpha   90.00
_cell.angle_beta   90.00
_cell.angle_gamma   90.00
#
_symmetry.space_group_name_H-M   'P 1'
#
loop_
_entity.id
_entity.type
_entity.pdbx_description
1 polymer ?
#
loop_
_entity_poly.entity_id
_entity_poly.type
_entity_poly.pdbx_seq_one_letter_code
_entity_poly.pdbx_strand_id
1 'polypeptide(L)'
;MIDALLKKLKDGGFEFVDIKFTDIKGAWRHITLPGERFTEKTFTDGIGLDGSSLGFLSVKAGDMILIPDPSYSFVDPFWEMPVLSVIGNINEVNPTEPHPRDPRFTAAKAMKRLQKLLPGTDIIMGPEFEFYLFDEVRYDQTPSHGFYFLNSEEAEWSSGNA
;
A
#
# COMPACT_ATOMS: atom_id res chain seq x y z
N MET A 1 11.67 -3.55 17.88
CA MET A 1 11.07 -2.86 16.71
C MET A 1 9.61 -2.51 16.96
N ILE A 2 8.77 -3.50 17.32
CA ILE A 2 7.35 -3.26 17.68
C ILE A 2 7.21 -2.20 18.79
N ASP A 3 7.91 -2.36 19.92
CA ASP A 3 7.82 -1.41 21.03
C ASP A 3 8.21 0.02 20.64
N ALA A 4 9.18 0.17 19.75
CA ALA A 4 9.61 1.47 19.25
C ALA A 4 8.53 2.12 18.38
N LEU A 5 7.83 1.34 17.55
CA LEU A 5 6.70 1.82 16.75
C LEU A 5 5.50 2.18 17.63
N LEU A 6 5.14 1.35 18.60
CA LEU A 6 4.06 1.63 19.54
C LEU A 6 4.36 2.85 20.42
N LYS A 7 5.62 3.01 20.83
CA LYS A 7 6.07 4.22 21.52
C LYS A 7 5.97 5.45 20.62
N LYS A 8 6.41 5.36 19.36
CA LYS A 8 6.26 6.45 18.37
C LYS A 8 4.80 6.84 18.18
N LEU A 9 3.89 5.85 18.12
CA LEU A 9 2.46 6.08 18.01
C LEU A 9 1.93 6.91 19.18
N LYS A 10 2.27 6.49 20.40
CA LYS A 10 1.81 7.13 21.65
C LYS A 10 2.43 8.51 21.86
N ASP A 11 3.75 8.61 21.76
CA ASP A 11 4.49 9.84 22.04
C ASP A 11 4.27 10.90 20.95
N GLY A 12 3.96 10.47 19.73
CA GLY A 12 3.66 11.34 18.59
C GLY A 12 2.22 11.87 18.54
N GLY A 13 1.36 11.47 19.49
CA GLY A 13 -0.03 11.95 19.53
C GLY A 13 -0.88 11.50 18.34
N PHE A 14 -0.54 10.38 17.72
CA PHE A 14 -1.29 9.87 16.57
C PHE A 14 -2.60 9.23 17.02
N GLU A 15 -3.71 9.69 16.44
CA GLU A 15 -5.04 9.18 16.77
C GLU A 15 -5.40 7.94 15.98
N PHE A 16 -4.80 7.78 14.79
CA PHE A 16 -5.06 6.66 13.89
C PHE A 16 -3.76 6.05 13.34
N VAL A 17 -3.86 4.77 12.97
CA VAL A 17 -2.86 4.06 12.20
C VAL A 17 -3.44 3.68 10.85
N ASP A 18 -2.76 4.06 9.78
CA ASP A 18 -3.13 3.69 8.41
C ASP A 18 -2.21 2.59 7.89
N ILE A 19 -2.75 1.40 7.67
CA ILE A 19 -1.98 0.21 7.31
C ILE A 19 -2.12 0.02 5.81
N LYS A 20 -1.03 0.33 5.11
CA LYS A 20 -0.95 0.41 3.66
C LYS A 20 -0.36 -0.89 3.08
N PHE A 21 -0.88 -1.35 1.96
CA PHE A 21 -0.39 -2.54 1.25
C PHE A 21 -0.64 -2.42 -0.26
N THR A 22 0.00 -3.27 -1.06
CA THR A 22 -0.14 -3.27 -2.52
C THR A 22 -0.97 -4.46 -2.99
N ASP A 23 -1.97 -4.22 -3.85
CA ASP A 23 -2.65 -5.32 -4.54
C ASP A 23 -1.83 -5.85 -5.74
N ILE A 24 -2.30 -6.93 -6.37
CA ILE A 24 -1.59 -7.56 -7.50
C ILE A 24 -1.46 -6.64 -8.73
N LYS A 25 -2.32 -5.62 -8.85
CA LYS A 25 -2.24 -4.62 -9.94
C LYS A 25 -1.28 -3.48 -9.60
N GLY A 26 -0.67 -3.51 -8.41
CA GLY A 26 0.22 -2.47 -7.90
C GLY A 26 -0.52 -1.28 -7.29
N ALA A 27 -1.84 -1.36 -7.11
CA ALA A 27 -2.58 -0.27 -6.48
C ALA A 27 -2.25 -0.21 -4.99
N TRP A 28 -2.11 1.01 -4.50
CA TRP A 28 -1.90 1.28 -3.09
C TRP A 28 -3.24 1.23 -2.34
N ARG A 29 -3.41 0.23 -1.50
CA ARG A 29 -4.61 -0.03 -0.67
C ARG A 29 -4.29 0.23 0.78
N HIS A 30 -5.32 0.43 1.61
CA HIS A 30 -5.13 0.69 3.02
C HIS A 30 -6.35 0.39 3.88
N ILE A 31 -6.11 0.14 5.17
CA ILE A 31 -7.12 0.03 6.23
C ILE A 31 -6.67 0.91 7.39
N THR A 32 -7.54 1.80 7.83
CA THR A 32 -7.28 2.70 8.96
C THR A 32 -7.92 2.18 10.24
N LEU A 33 -7.17 2.22 11.35
CA LEU A 33 -7.62 1.81 12.67
C LEU A 33 -7.43 2.95 13.68
N PRO A 34 -8.30 3.07 14.70
CA PRO A 34 -7.99 3.88 15.87
C PRO A 34 -6.67 3.43 16.50
N GLY A 35 -5.81 4.37 16.88
CA GLY A 35 -4.48 4.08 17.42
C GLY A 35 -4.52 3.19 18.67
N GLU A 36 -5.56 3.32 19.49
CA GLU A 36 -5.80 2.45 20.65
C GLU A 36 -6.03 0.97 20.31
N ARG A 37 -6.46 0.66 19.08
CA ARG A 37 -6.65 -0.71 18.58
C ARG A 37 -5.40 -1.29 17.95
N PHE A 38 -4.41 -0.45 17.64
CA PHE A 38 -3.13 -0.87 17.11
C PHE A 38 -2.19 -1.28 18.26
N THR A 39 -2.15 -2.58 18.54
CA THR A 39 -1.47 -3.15 19.71
C THR A 39 -0.45 -4.20 19.28
N GLU A 40 0.31 -4.76 20.22
CA GLU A 40 1.23 -5.88 19.95
C GLU A 40 0.53 -7.05 19.26
N LYS A 41 -0.74 -7.31 19.59
CA LYS A 41 -1.54 -8.37 18.96
C LYS A 41 -1.77 -8.14 17.47
N THR A 42 -1.77 -6.89 17.01
CA THR A 42 -1.94 -6.59 15.58
C THR A 42 -0.81 -7.19 14.74
N PHE A 43 0.38 -7.41 15.33
CA PHE A 43 1.52 -8.03 14.65
C PHE A 43 1.49 -9.56 14.67
N THR A 44 0.67 -10.18 15.52
CA THR A 44 0.52 -11.64 15.60
C THR A 44 -0.77 -12.13 14.95
N ASP A 45 -1.87 -11.46 15.27
CA ASP A 45 -3.23 -11.86 14.88
C ASP A 45 -3.59 -11.28 13.51
N GLY A 46 -2.92 -10.19 13.13
CA GLY A 46 -3.19 -9.46 11.89
C GLY A 46 -4.57 -8.78 11.89
N ILE A 47 -4.94 -8.26 10.73
CA ILE A 47 -6.23 -7.60 10.49
C ILE A 47 -6.93 -8.31 9.36
N GLY A 48 -8.15 -8.77 9.59
CA GLY A 48 -8.94 -9.48 8.60
C GLY A 48 -9.14 -8.67 7.32
N LEU A 49 -9.02 -9.35 6.18
CA LEU A 49 -9.05 -8.75 4.86
C LEU A 49 -9.70 -9.71 3.86
N ASP A 50 -10.68 -9.21 3.11
CA ASP A 50 -11.37 -9.98 2.06
C ASP A 50 -10.51 -10.03 0.79
N GLY A 51 -9.80 -11.15 0.60
CA GLY A 51 -8.91 -11.36 -0.53
C GLY A 51 -9.59 -11.52 -1.88
N SER A 52 -10.90 -11.80 -1.91
CA SER A 52 -11.64 -11.98 -3.16
C SER A 52 -11.81 -10.65 -3.89
N SER A 53 -12.06 -9.57 -3.15
CA SER A 53 -12.23 -8.21 -3.68
C SER A 53 -10.93 -7.62 -4.27
N LEU A 54 -9.78 -8.17 -3.87
CA LEU A 54 -8.44 -7.69 -4.22
C LEU A 54 -7.74 -8.55 -5.29
N GLY A 55 -8.42 -9.60 -5.78
CA GLY A 55 -7.89 -10.49 -6.81
C GLY A 55 -6.79 -11.45 -6.32
N PHE A 56 -6.60 -11.56 -5.01
CA PHE A 56 -5.65 -12.50 -4.41
C PHE A 56 -6.20 -13.92 -4.42
N LEU A 57 -7.47 -14.05 -4.05
CA LEU A 57 -8.18 -15.31 -3.88
C LEU A 57 -9.39 -15.41 -4.82
N SER A 58 -9.78 -16.63 -5.17
CA SER A 58 -11.09 -16.86 -5.80
C SER A 58 -12.21 -16.51 -4.80
N VAL A 59 -13.41 -16.19 -5.27
CA VAL A 59 -14.59 -15.88 -4.40
C VAL A 59 -14.87 -16.97 -3.34
N LYS A 60 -14.43 -18.21 -3.57
CA LYS A 60 -14.60 -19.34 -2.64
C LYS A 60 -13.43 -19.57 -1.66
N ALA A 61 -12.33 -18.84 -1.82
CA ALA A 61 -11.19 -18.94 -0.94
C ALA A 61 -11.33 -17.89 0.17
N GLY A 62 -11.06 -18.31 1.41
CA GLY A 62 -11.49 -17.64 2.63
C GLY A 62 -10.76 -16.32 2.94
N ASP A 63 -10.91 -15.86 4.18
CA ASP A 63 -10.35 -14.61 4.65
C ASP A 63 -8.81 -14.65 4.70
N MET A 64 -8.18 -13.52 4.37
CA MET A 64 -6.74 -13.28 4.57
C MET A 64 -6.54 -12.35 5.77
N ILE A 65 -5.29 -12.19 6.20
CA ILE A 65 -4.92 -11.19 7.20
C ILE A 65 -3.81 -10.28 6.70
N LEU A 66 -3.89 -9.02 7.10
CA LEU A 66 -2.89 -8.00 6.90
C LEU A 66 -2.05 -7.88 8.17
N ILE A 67 -0.75 -8.17 8.08
CA ILE A 67 0.19 -8.07 9.20
C ILE A 67 1.12 -6.86 8.98
N PRO A 68 1.11 -5.86 9.88
CA PRO A 68 2.00 -4.70 9.78
C PRO A 68 3.48 -5.08 9.90
N ASP A 69 4.33 -4.39 9.14
CA ASP A 69 5.77 -4.45 9.24
C ASP A 69 6.27 -3.35 10.22
N PRO A 70 6.79 -3.73 11.40
CA PRO A 70 7.20 -2.75 12.41
C PRO A 70 8.48 -1.97 12.04
N SER A 71 9.16 -2.34 10.95
CA SER A 71 10.40 -1.67 10.53
C SER A 71 10.16 -0.39 9.71
N TYR A 72 8.94 -0.16 9.22
CA TYR A 72 8.61 1.00 8.39
C TYR A 72 7.38 1.74 8.90
N SER A 73 7.54 3.04 9.15
CA SER A 73 6.43 3.94 9.44
C SER A 73 6.75 5.37 9.02
N PHE A 74 5.74 6.13 8.59
CA PHE A 74 5.86 7.54 8.24
C PHE A 74 4.61 8.31 8.67
N VAL A 75 4.76 9.61 8.92
CA VAL A 75 3.63 10.50 9.23
C VAL A 75 2.93 10.84 7.93
N ASP A 76 1.61 10.63 7.85
CA ASP A 76 0.85 10.96 6.64
C ASP A 76 0.53 12.47 6.64
N PRO A 77 1.00 13.25 5.64
CA PRO A 77 0.92 14.71 5.70
C PRO A 77 -0.43 15.28 5.23
N PHE A 78 -1.34 14.45 4.72
CA PHE A 78 -2.57 14.91 4.06
C PHE A 78 -3.84 14.72 4.90
N TRP A 79 -3.73 14.09 6.06
CA TRP A 79 -4.87 13.91 6.95
C TRP A 79 -5.06 15.15 7.85
N GLU A 80 -6.32 15.54 8.06
CA GLU A 80 -6.66 16.59 9.03
C GLU A 80 -6.32 16.14 10.47
N MET A 81 -6.50 14.84 10.75
CA MET A 81 -6.18 14.22 12.03
C MET A 81 -4.77 13.62 12.01
N PRO A 82 -4.03 13.58 13.13
CA PRO A 82 -2.71 12.95 13.17
C PRO A 82 -2.77 11.43 12.86
N VAL A 83 -2.20 11.02 11.72
CA VAL A 83 -2.16 9.62 11.28
C VAL A 83 -0.72 9.13 11.09
N LEU A 84 -0.43 7.97 11.69
CA LEU A 84 0.82 7.24 11.42
C LEU A 84 0.58 6.13 10.40
N SER A 85 1.25 6.22 9.26
CA SER A 85 1.19 5.19 8.23
C SER A 85 2.23 4.10 8.46
N VAL A 86 1.84 2.85 8.24
CA VAL A 86 2.72 1.67 8.28
C VAL A 86 2.47 0.81 7.04
N ILE A 87 3.45 0.00 6.64
CA ILE A 87 3.28 -0.95 5.54
C ILE A 87 2.90 -2.31 6.12
N GLY A 88 1.93 -2.99 5.53
CA GLY A 88 1.57 -4.37 5.87
C GLY A 88 1.89 -5.37 4.77
N ASN A 89 2.02 -6.63 5.16
CA ASN A 89 2.12 -7.78 4.25
C ASN A 89 0.83 -8.59 4.32
N ILE A 90 0.47 -9.20 3.20
CA ILE A 90 -0.70 -10.06 3.11
C ILE A 90 -0.30 -11.48 3.47
N ASN A 91 -1.09 -12.10 4.34
CA ASN A 91 -0.85 -13.43 4.87
C ASN A 91 -2.11 -14.30 4.77
N GLU A 92 -1.89 -15.59 4.60
CA GLU A 92 -2.92 -16.62 4.71
C GLU A 92 -3.34 -16.81 6.18
N VAL A 93 -4.53 -17.37 6.39
CA VAL A 93 -5.05 -17.75 7.70
C VAL A 93 -5.02 -19.27 7.81
N ASN A 94 -4.45 -19.79 8.91
CA ASN A 94 -4.38 -21.22 9.23
C ASN A 94 -3.61 -22.09 8.18
N PRO A 95 -2.27 -22.04 8.15
CA PRO A 95 -1.39 -21.33 9.07
C PRO A 95 -1.20 -19.85 8.71
N THR A 96 -0.77 -19.04 9.69
CA THR A 96 -0.35 -17.66 9.43
C THR A 96 0.97 -17.65 8.69
N GLU A 97 0.92 -17.49 7.37
CA GLU A 97 2.10 -17.45 6.51
C GLU A 97 1.98 -16.41 5.39
N PRO A 98 3.08 -15.86 4.86
CA PRO A 98 3.01 -14.83 3.83
C PRO A 98 2.34 -15.35 2.54
N HIS A 99 1.40 -14.56 2.00
CA HIS A 99 0.63 -14.93 0.82
C HIS A 99 1.54 -14.90 -0.43
N PRO A 100 1.59 -15.97 -1.24
CA PRO A 100 2.57 -16.10 -2.32
C PRO A 100 2.39 -15.11 -3.47
N ARG A 101 1.21 -14.50 -3.62
CA ARG A 101 0.93 -13.45 -4.61
C ARG A 101 1.05 -12.03 -4.07
N ASP A 102 1.38 -11.85 -2.79
CA ASP A 102 1.72 -10.51 -2.28
C ASP A 102 2.97 -10.02 -3.04
N PRO A 103 2.88 -8.88 -3.77
CA PRO A 103 4.03 -8.33 -4.49
C PRO A 103 5.23 -8.07 -3.58
N ARG A 104 5.00 -7.60 -2.34
CA ARG A 104 6.06 -7.32 -1.37
C ARG A 104 6.75 -8.59 -0.91
N PHE A 105 6.00 -9.65 -0.64
CA PHE A 105 6.58 -10.96 -0.33
C PHE A 105 7.35 -11.55 -1.51
N THR A 106 6.86 -11.35 -2.74
CA THR A 106 7.55 -11.77 -3.96
C THR A 106 8.91 -11.09 -4.10
N ALA A 107 8.98 -9.77 -3.87
CA ALA A 107 10.24 -9.03 -3.85
C ALA A 107 11.19 -9.53 -2.76
N ALA A 108 10.68 -9.78 -1.55
CA ALA A 108 11.48 -10.34 -0.46
C ALA A 108 12.04 -11.74 -0.79
N LYS A 109 11.27 -12.59 -1.47
CA LYS A 109 11.75 -13.89 -1.96
C LYS A 109 12.83 -13.75 -3.02
N ALA A 110 12.70 -12.78 -3.94
CA ALA A 110 13.71 -12.50 -4.94
C ALA A 110 15.05 -12.09 -4.28
N MET A 111 15.00 -11.20 -3.28
CA MET A 111 16.19 -10.80 -2.51
C MET A 111 16.81 -11.98 -1.73
N LYS A 112 16.00 -12.82 -1.09
CA LYS A 112 16.49 -14.04 -0.43
C LYS A 112 17.13 -15.02 -1.42
N ARG A 113 16.58 -15.14 -2.63
CA ARG A 113 17.15 -15.98 -3.69
C ARG A 113 18.49 -15.43 -4.18
N LEU A 114 18.60 -14.12 -4.36
CA LEU A 114 19.86 -13.47 -4.74
C LEU A 114 20.96 -13.81 -3.72
N GLN A 115 20.73 -13.61 -2.43
CA GLN A 115 21.73 -13.88 -1.39
C GLN A 115 22.18 -15.35 -1.36
N LYS A 116 21.33 -16.30 -1.75
CA LYS A 116 21.72 -17.72 -1.87
C LYS A 116 22.62 -17.98 -3.08
N LEU A 117 22.38 -17.29 -4.19
CA LEU A 117 23.15 -17.45 -5.42
C LEU A 117 24.47 -16.67 -5.36
N LEU A 118 24.45 -15.48 -4.75
CA LEU A 118 25.55 -14.54 -4.64
C LEU A 118 25.58 -13.93 -3.22
N PRO A 119 26.17 -14.63 -2.24
CA PRO A 119 26.24 -14.15 -0.87
C PRO A 119 26.98 -12.81 -0.77
N GLY A 120 26.41 -11.86 -0.01
CA GLY A 120 27.01 -10.55 0.21
C GLY A 120 26.83 -9.55 -0.94
N THR A 121 25.98 -9.86 -1.92
CA THR A 121 25.62 -8.95 -3.01
C THR A 121 24.33 -8.21 -2.69
N ASP A 122 24.31 -6.89 -2.85
CA ASP A 122 23.12 -6.06 -2.75
C ASP A 122 22.63 -5.60 -4.13
N ILE A 123 21.34 -5.27 -4.21
CA ILE A 123 20.73 -4.60 -5.37
C ILE A 123 20.25 -3.23 -4.93
N ILE A 124 20.70 -2.21 -5.64
CA ILE A 124 20.24 -0.83 -5.49
C ILE A 124 19.42 -0.50 -6.74
N MET A 125 18.16 -0.13 -6.56
CA MET A 125 17.28 0.30 -7.64
C MET A 125 16.99 1.80 -7.49
N GLY A 126 17.26 2.58 -8.53
CA GLY A 126 16.93 4.01 -8.59
C GLY A 126 15.94 4.26 -9.73
N PRO A 127 14.63 4.06 -9.50
CA PRO A 127 13.63 4.34 -10.52
C PRO A 127 13.47 5.85 -10.70
N GLU A 128 13.26 6.27 -11.95
CA GLU A 128 12.81 7.62 -12.30
C GLU A 128 11.33 7.54 -12.67
N PHE A 129 10.48 8.21 -11.89
CA PHE A 129 9.03 8.22 -12.10
C PHE A 129 8.62 9.53 -12.73
N GLU A 130 8.53 9.56 -14.06
CA GLU A 130 7.88 10.65 -14.78
C GLU A 130 6.37 10.63 -14.50
N PHE A 131 5.77 11.81 -14.36
CA PHE A 131 4.33 11.97 -14.11
C PHE A 131 3.80 13.21 -14.81
N TYR A 132 2.47 13.27 -14.94
CA TYR A 132 1.75 14.42 -15.50
C TYR A 132 0.89 15.06 -14.40
N LEU A 133 0.85 16.39 -14.36
CA LEU A 133 -0.08 17.17 -13.53
C LEU A 133 -1.09 17.84 -14.45
N PHE A 134 -2.37 17.50 -14.29
CA PHE A 134 -3.47 18.06 -15.09
C PHE A 134 -4.38 18.91 -14.21
N ASP A 135 -4.99 19.93 -14.80
CA ASP A 135 -6.01 20.75 -14.15
C ASP A 135 -7.39 20.11 -14.23
N GLU A 136 -7.66 19.40 -15.33
CA GLU A 136 -8.93 18.71 -15.54
C GLU A 136 -8.72 17.38 -16.27
N VAL A 137 -9.39 16.35 -15.77
CA VAL A 137 -9.51 15.05 -16.41
C VAL A 137 -10.98 14.67 -16.44
N ARG A 138 -11.55 14.52 -17.65
CA ARG A 138 -12.90 13.98 -17.84
C ARG A 138 -12.84 12.77 -18.74
N TYR A 139 -13.58 11.74 -18.40
CA TYR A 139 -13.72 10.55 -19.24
C TYR A 139 -15.09 9.93 -19.00
N ASP A 140 -15.60 9.23 -20.02
CA ASP A 140 -16.79 8.39 -19.88
C ASP A 140 -16.71 7.22 -20.87
N GLN A 141 -17.38 6.12 -20.53
CA GLN A 141 -17.50 4.93 -21.35
C GLN A 141 -18.90 4.34 -21.17
N THR A 142 -19.73 4.52 -22.19
CA THR A 142 -21.09 3.98 -22.27
C THR A 142 -21.24 3.11 -23.52
N PRO A 143 -22.38 2.40 -23.71
CA PRO A 143 -22.62 1.64 -24.93
C PRO A 143 -22.68 2.48 -26.21
N SER A 144 -23.04 3.77 -26.12
CA SER A 144 -23.24 4.64 -27.30
C SER A 144 -22.07 5.59 -27.56
N HIS A 145 -21.21 5.84 -26.57
CA HIS A 145 -20.07 6.72 -26.70
C HIS A 145 -18.98 6.41 -25.69
N GLY A 146 -17.76 6.84 -25.99
CA GLY A 146 -16.67 6.94 -25.04
C GLY A 146 -15.83 8.17 -25.36
N PHE A 147 -15.29 8.84 -24.34
CA PHE A 147 -14.39 9.97 -24.52
C PHE A 147 -13.37 10.05 -23.40
N TYR A 148 -12.26 10.72 -23.70
CA TYR A 148 -11.30 11.24 -22.73
C TYR A 148 -11.04 12.71 -23.08
N PHE A 149 -10.83 13.53 -22.06
CA PHE A 149 -10.57 14.95 -22.17
C PHE A 149 -9.58 15.32 -21.07
N LEU A 150 -8.45 15.88 -21.47
CA LEU A 150 -7.38 16.32 -20.58
C LEU A 150 -7.18 17.81 -20.78
N ASN A 151 -7.04 18.54 -19.69
CA ASN A 151 -6.68 19.94 -19.73
C ASN A 151 -5.53 20.26 -18.78
N SER A 152 -4.65 21.15 -19.22
CA SER A 152 -3.61 21.76 -18.41
C SER A 152 -3.35 23.17 -18.95
N GLU A 153 -3.16 24.15 -18.08
CA GLU A 153 -2.80 25.53 -18.44
C GLU A 153 -1.44 25.59 -19.16
N GLU A 154 -0.54 24.64 -18.88
CA GLU A 154 0.78 24.52 -19.50
C GLU A 154 0.72 23.90 -20.91
N ALA A 155 -0.43 23.36 -21.31
CA ALA A 155 -0.56 22.65 -22.59
C ALA A 155 -0.73 23.59 -23.78
N GLU A 156 -0.25 23.15 -24.95
CA GLU A 156 -0.32 23.91 -26.20
C GLU A 156 -1.76 24.31 -26.58
N TRP A 157 -2.74 23.42 -26.32
CA TRP A 157 -4.15 23.68 -26.62
C TRP A 157 -4.82 24.70 -25.69
N SER A 158 -4.16 25.12 -24.60
CA SER A 158 -4.61 26.17 -23.69
C SER A 158 -4.11 27.56 -24.07
N SER A 159 -3.29 27.67 -25.13
CA SER A 159 -2.68 28.94 -25.59
C SER A 159 -3.69 30.05 -25.97
N GLY A 160 -4.96 29.70 -26.20
CA GLY A 160 -6.04 30.66 -26.51
C GLY A 160 -6.80 31.21 -25.28
N ASN A 161 -6.48 30.77 -24.06
CA ASN A 161 -7.21 31.13 -22.83
C ASN A 161 -6.60 32.33 -22.07
N ALA A 162 -5.63 33.03 -22.66
CA ALA A 162 -4.95 34.18 -22.07
C ALA A 162 -5.82 35.43 -21.98
#